data_AF-A0A1D2R0C0-F1
#
_entry.id   AF-A0A1D2R0C0-F1
#
_cell.length_a   1.000
_cell.length_b   1.000
_cell.length_c   1.000
_cell.angle_alpha   90.00
_cell.angle_beta   90.00
_cell.angle_gamma   90.00
#
_symmetry.space_group_name_H-M   'P 1'
#
loop_
_entity.id
_entity.type
_entity.pdbx_description
1 polymer ?
#
loop_
_entity_poly.entity_id
_entity_poly.type
_entity_poly.pdbx_seq_one_letter_code
_entity_poly.pdbx_strand_id
1 'polypeptide(L)'
;MNYKFIFLLAFCMLSCNSAAQTILEIAENESMLFDSEPELMGTYYVDNSKYYIVKHNNPFVSGISIYDEYGMKIEDESLAEKIIIAHRVKVGNETMEVLENYTRAVLLIDSQIASVVQSLNYLIYKLDRKQTDVDYGEVKTFFEILNSLKNSTGAGALSCGSVVSNINYLEKNKDYATAYRVIEEYEKCISSIEPTKSNLENFKKHVGPASETLNSPEVLKLALGNDNLSREISLGLDSSIQQVDKLKNSSSLESIDDLDTGILKKSYEKIKSGIDSEIAGFETRIDPQPRILTIIGILILLIIGVIVALIVKKKGIEIKDFKFRKEKESKVTSFGDLTIVVTESKTRDPVENAGISLVNSKTKDKYEGKTDGIGNLILRDMIAGDYEMEIKSSKHETENTDVSVDPGINRSMIVLKRK
;
A
#
# COMPACT_ATOMS: atom_id res chain seq x y z
N MET A 1 53.00 -17.60 24.55
CA MET A 1 51.79 -17.08 23.88
C MET A 1 51.92 -15.58 23.77
N ASN A 2 51.81 -15.01 22.56
CA ASN A 2 52.22 -13.64 22.28
C ASN A 2 51.08 -12.66 22.65
N TYR A 3 51.11 -12.07 23.84
CA TYR A 3 50.08 -11.16 24.36
C TYR A 3 49.83 -9.93 23.46
N LYS A 4 50.80 -9.57 22.60
CA LYS A 4 50.64 -8.52 21.58
C LYS A 4 49.59 -8.86 20.51
N PHE A 5 49.40 -10.13 20.17
CA PHE A 5 48.40 -10.54 19.17
C PHE A 5 46.98 -10.52 19.74
N ILE A 6 46.82 -10.85 21.03
CA ILE A 6 45.54 -10.77 21.74
C ILE A 6 45.11 -9.31 21.95
N PHE A 7 46.05 -8.42 22.28
CA PHE A 7 45.74 -6.99 22.38
C PHE A 7 45.41 -6.36 21.03
N LEU A 8 46.09 -6.74 19.94
CA LEU A 8 45.75 -6.25 18.60
C LEU A 8 44.37 -6.75 18.14
N LEU A 9 44.02 -8.02 18.43
CA LEU A 9 42.68 -8.54 18.14
C LEU A 9 41.61 -7.87 19.00
N ALA A 10 41.86 -7.64 20.30
CA ALA A 10 40.94 -6.95 21.18
C ALA A 10 40.74 -5.48 20.78
N PHE A 11 41.80 -4.79 20.35
CA PHE A 11 41.71 -3.40 19.86
C PHE A 11 40.99 -3.31 18.50
N CYS A 12 41.20 -4.29 17.60
CA CYS A 12 40.42 -4.40 16.35
C CYS A 12 38.95 -4.78 16.58
N MET A 13 38.65 -5.56 17.62
CA MET A 13 37.27 -5.92 18.01
C MET A 13 36.55 -4.76 18.72
N LEU A 14 37.28 -3.93 19.50
CA LEU A 14 36.76 -2.71 20.14
C LEU A 14 36.48 -1.58 19.15
N SER A 15 37.17 -1.54 18.00
CA SER A 15 36.93 -0.57 16.94
C SER A 15 35.81 -0.94 15.96
N CYS A 16 35.07 -2.02 16.21
CA CYS A 16 33.99 -2.48 15.33
C CYS A 16 32.60 -2.20 15.91
N ASN A 17 32.47 -1.22 16.81
CA ASN A 17 31.17 -0.59 17.05
C ASN A 17 30.77 0.11 15.76
N SER A 18 29.89 -0.56 15.00
CA SER A 18 29.29 0.05 13.82
C SER A 18 28.61 1.34 14.25
N ALA A 19 28.65 2.39 13.44
CA ALA A 19 27.99 3.67 13.74
C ALA A 19 26.53 3.47 14.20
N ALA A 20 25.83 2.47 13.66
CA ALA A 20 24.51 2.03 14.12
C ALA A 20 24.41 1.71 15.63
N GLN A 21 25.41 1.02 16.20
CA GLN A 21 25.46 0.71 17.63
C GLN A 21 25.64 1.98 18.46
N THR A 22 26.52 2.89 18.02
CA THR A 22 26.71 4.19 18.67
C THR A 22 25.45 5.04 18.61
N ILE A 23 24.71 5.03 17.49
CA ILE A 23 23.41 5.70 17.37
C ILE A 23 22.40 5.12 18.37
N LEU A 24 22.33 3.80 18.52
CA LEU A 24 21.43 3.17 19.49
C LEU A 24 21.80 3.54 20.93
N GLU A 25 23.08 3.56 21.29
CA GLU A 25 23.54 4.00 22.62
C GLU A 25 23.19 5.48 22.88
N ILE A 26 23.32 6.36 21.87
CA ILE A 26 22.91 7.76 21.98
C ILE A 26 21.39 7.86 22.19
N ALA A 27 20.60 7.15 21.37
CA ALA A 27 19.15 7.14 21.44
C ALA A 27 18.64 6.56 22.78
N GLU A 28 19.33 5.56 23.34
CA GLU A 28 19.02 4.97 24.65
C GLU A 28 19.25 5.98 25.78
N ASN A 29 20.36 6.73 25.72
CA ASN A 29 20.65 7.79 26.69
C ASN A 29 19.65 8.96 26.64
N GLU A 30 19.07 9.26 25.47
CA GLU A 30 17.98 10.23 25.34
C GLU A 30 16.64 9.73 25.93
N SER A 31 16.47 8.41 26.06
CA SER A 31 15.24 7.75 26.51
C SER A 31 15.16 7.69 28.04
N MET A 32 15.35 8.83 28.73
CA MET A 32 15.82 8.80 30.11
C MET A 32 14.79 8.58 31.22
N LEU A 33 13.49 8.42 30.95
CA LEU A 33 12.51 8.42 32.05
C LEU A 33 11.43 7.33 32.01
N PHE A 34 11.02 6.84 30.84
CA PHE A 34 9.96 5.83 30.76
C PHE A 34 10.05 5.12 29.41
N ASP A 35 11.01 4.22 29.17
CA ASP A 35 11.04 3.63 27.83
C ASP A 35 11.66 2.24 27.64
N SER A 36 11.01 1.55 26.69
CA SER A 36 11.46 0.38 25.95
C SER A 36 12.74 0.64 25.13
N GLU A 37 13.51 -0.42 24.87
CA GLU A 37 14.75 -0.36 24.09
C GLU A 37 14.50 0.27 22.70
N PRO A 38 15.26 1.33 22.31
CA PRO A 38 15.13 1.93 20.98
C PRO A 38 15.50 0.93 19.88
N GLU A 39 14.82 1.00 18.74
CA GLU A 39 14.99 0.06 17.64
C GLU A 39 15.52 0.78 16.40
N LEU A 40 16.66 0.33 15.86
CA LEU A 40 17.17 0.87 14.59
C LEU A 40 16.32 0.33 13.44
N MET A 41 15.57 1.22 12.79
CA MET A 41 14.70 0.87 11.67
C MET A 41 15.46 0.72 10.35
N GLY A 42 16.57 1.45 10.19
CA GLY A 42 17.41 1.34 9.01
C GLY A 42 18.36 2.50 8.81
N THR A 43 19.06 2.45 7.67
CA THR A 43 20.06 3.42 7.24
C THR A 43 19.74 3.90 5.83
N TYR A 44 19.81 5.21 5.62
CA TYR A 44 19.35 5.87 4.40
C TYR A 44 20.33 6.93 3.93
N TYR A 45 20.36 7.20 2.62
CA TYR A 45 21.20 8.23 2.03
C TYR A 45 20.35 9.35 1.42
N VAL A 46 20.66 10.59 1.81
CA VAL A 46 20.06 11.81 1.24
C VAL A 46 21.18 12.77 0.91
N ASP A 47 21.26 13.20 -0.34
CA ASP A 47 22.30 14.12 -0.84
C ASP A 47 23.73 13.65 -0.51
N ASN A 48 23.98 12.34 -0.65
CA ASN A 48 25.22 11.62 -0.28
C ASN A 48 25.56 11.58 1.21
N SER A 49 24.71 12.11 2.08
CA SER A 49 24.85 12.00 3.52
C SER A 49 24.07 10.81 4.07
N LYS A 50 24.64 10.15 5.09
CA LYS A 50 24.10 8.94 5.69
C LYS A 50 23.31 9.27 6.95
N TYR A 51 22.11 8.71 7.06
CA TYR A 51 21.21 8.92 8.19
C TYR A 51 20.68 7.60 8.75
N TYR A 52 20.30 7.62 10.02
CA TYR A 52 19.80 6.48 10.78
C TYR A 52 18.43 6.83 11.34
N ILE A 53 17.44 5.97 11.11
CA ILE A 53 16.10 6.12 11.68
C ILE A 53 15.99 5.18 12.86
N VAL A 54 15.68 5.74 14.02
CA VAL A 54 15.48 5.01 15.27
C VAL A 54 14.03 5.18 15.70
N LYS A 55 13.37 4.06 16.01
CA LYS A 55 12.02 4.05 16.54
C LYS A 55 12.06 3.94 18.06
N HIS A 56 11.25 4.75 18.73
CA HIS A 56 11.06 4.70 20.17
C HIS A 56 9.65 4.15 20.46
N ASN A 57 9.57 3.04 21.19
CA ASN A 57 8.32 2.35 21.50
C ASN A 57 7.68 2.82 22.84
N ASN A 58 7.79 4.12 23.13
CA ASN A 58 7.30 4.72 24.37
C ASN A 58 5.78 4.87 24.42
N PRO A 59 5.09 4.43 25.49
CA PRO A 59 3.66 4.73 25.64
C PRO A 59 3.34 6.23 25.76
N PHE A 60 4.30 7.07 26.13
CA PHE A 60 4.13 8.52 26.33
C PHE A 60 4.74 9.37 25.20
N VAL A 61 5.88 8.95 24.64
CA VAL A 61 6.66 9.69 23.63
C VAL A 61 7.05 8.80 22.44
N SER A 62 6.13 7.93 21.98
CA SER A 62 6.34 7.11 20.79
C SER A 62 6.56 7.99 19.57
N GLY A 63 7.46 7.54 18.69
CA GLY A 63 7.80 8.25 17.46
C GLY A 63 9.10 7.74 16.89
N ILE A 64 9.63 8.50 15.94
CA ILE A 64 10.93 8.24 15.33
C ILE A 64 11.89 9.39 15.64
N SER A 65 13.18 9.09 15.64
CA SER A 65 14.25 10.07 15.67
C SER A 65 15.24 9.73 14.58
N ILE A 66 15.80 10.77 13.99
CA ILE A 66 16.71 10.65 12.86
C ILE A 66 18.04 11.22 13.29
N TYR A 67 19.10 10.46 13.05
CA TYR A 67 20.46 10.85 13.40
C TYR A 67 21.33 10.83 12.15
N ASP A 68 22.29 11.75 12.06
CA ASP A 68 23.35 11.66 11.06
C ASP A 68 24.41 10.62 11.43
N GLU A 69 25.48 10.51 10.62
CA GLU A 69 26.59 9.59 10.87
C GLU A 69 27.45 9.90 12.10
N TYR A 70 27.32 11.09 12.67
CA TYR A 70 28.03 11.53 13.86
C TYR A 70 27.18 11.43 15.12
N GLY A 71 25.92 10.98 15.00
CA GLY A 71 24.98 10.90 16.11
C GLY A 71 24.32 12.21 16.47
N MET A 72 24.38 13.23 15.60
CA MET A 72 23.61 14.44 15.78
C MET A 72 22.16 14.19 15.36
N LYS A 73 21.23 14.49 16.27
CA LYS A 73 19.79 14.40 15.99
C LYS A 73 19.40 15.47 14.98
N ILE A 74 18.63 15.06 13.97
CA ILE A 74 18.07 15.95 12.96
C ILE A 74 16.80 16.61 13.50
N GLU A 75 16.75 17.93 13.39
CA GLU A 75 15.59 18.77 13.75
C GLU A 75 14.97 19.46 12.52
N ASP A 76 15.59 19.36 11.34
CA ASP A 76 15.07 19.89 10.09
C ASP A 76 13.94 18.99 9.57
N GLU A 77 12.70 19.49 9.65
CA GLU A 77 11.48 18.80 9.19
C GLU A 77 11.53 18.44 7.71
N SER A 78 12.07 19.33 6.85
CA SER A 78 12.17 19.06 5.42
C SER A 78 13.14 17.92 5.15
N LEU A 79 14.30 17.92 5.80
CA LEU A 79 15.26 16.82 5.67
C LEU A 79 14.70 15.49 6.25
N ALA A 80 13.99 15.56 7.36
CA ALA A 80 13.36 14.40 7.97
C ALA A 80 12.29 13.78 7.08
N GLU A 81 11.41 14.59 6.47
CA GLU A 81 10.44 14.13 5.48
C GLU A 81 11.12 13.36 4.35
N LYS A 82 12.25 13.85 3.83
CA LYS A 82 13.03 13.15 2.80
C LYS A 82 13.46 11.75 3.26
N ILE A 83 14.03 11.67 4.46
CA ILE A 83 14.55 10.43 5.02
C ILE A 83 13.41 9.42 5.29
N ILE A 84 12.26 9.89 5.78
CA ILE A 84 11.06 9.09 6.03
C ILE A 84 10.48 8.53 4.72
N ILE A 85 10.41 9.35 3.67
CA ILE A 85 9.99 8.91 2.33
C ILE A 85 10.90 7.78 1.85
N ALA A 86 12.22 7.93 1.95
CA ALA A 86 13.18 6.88 1.57
C ALA A 86 13.01 5.59 2.39
N HIS A 87 12.58 5.70 3.64
CA HIS A 87 12.31 4.56 4.52
C HIS A 87 11.04 3.79 4.16
N ARG A 88 9.96 4.52 3.87
CA ARG A 88 8.62 3.96 3.70
C ARG A 88 8.31 3.46 2.31
N VAL A 89 9.01 3.94 1.29
CA VAL A 89 8.84 3.43 -0.07
C VAL A 89 9.43 2.03 -0.16
N LYS A 90 8.60 1.04 0.19
CA LYS A 90 8.80 -0.38 0.00
C LYS A 90 7.51 -0.95 -0.56
N VAL A 91 7.62 -1.67 -1.66
CA VAL A 91 6.47 -2.26 -2.34
C VAL A 91 6.55 -3.77 -2.16
N GLY A 92 5.45 -4.39 -1.74
CA GLY A 92 5.40 -5.84 -1.56
C GLY A 92 5.49 -6.57 -2.89
N ASN A 93 6.01 -7.80 -2.89
CA ASN A 93 6.18 -8.62 -4.10
C ASN A 93 4.90 -8.73 -4.94
N GLU A 94 3.74 -8.91 -4.29
CA GLU A 94 2.44 -8.97 -4.96
C GLU A 94 2.12 -7.68 -5.71
N THR A 95 2.31 -6.52 -5.08
CA THR A 95 2.12 -5.23 -5.75
C THR A 95 3.11 -5.03 -6.90
N MET A 96 4.35 -5.49 -6.74
CA MET A 96 5.38 -5.42 -7.77
C MET A 96 4.99 -6.25 -8.99
N GLU A 97 4.53 -7.48 -8.77
CA GLU A 97 4.03 -8.37 -9.84
C GLU A 97 2.84 -7.74 -10.58
N VAL A 98 1.90 -7.14 -9.86
CA VAL A 98 0.75 -6.44 -10.45
C VAL A 98 1.21 -5.26 -11.33
N LEU A 99 2.15 -4.44 -10.85
CA LEU A 99 2.73 -3.34 -11.64
C LEU A 99 3.44 -3.84 -12.91
N GLU A 100 4.26 -4.87 -12.82
CA GLU A 100 4.98 -5.44 -13.96
C GLU A 100 4.03 -6.03 -15.00
N ASN A 101 3.02 -6.76 -14.55
CA ASN A 101 2.00 -7.33 -15.41
C ASN A 101 1.19 -6.24 -16.11
N TYR A 102 0.81 -5.17 -15.39
CA TYR A 102 0.17 -3.99 -15.98
C TYR A 102 1.05 -3.33 -17.04
N THR A 103 2.30 -2.99 -16.70
CA THR A 103 3.23 -2.37 -17.63
C THR A 103 3.42 -3.23 -18.89
N ARG A 104 3.57 -4.55 -18.74
CA ARG A 104 3.72 -5.47 -19.87
C ARG A 104 2.47 -5.50 -20.75
N ALA A 105 1.29 -5.62 -20.16
CA ALA A 105 0.02 -5.64 -20.89
C ALA A 105 -0.20 -4.35 -21.69
N VAL A 106 0.02 -3.20 -21.05
CA VAL A 106 -0.16 -1.88 -21.66
C VAL A 106 0.85 -1.63 -22.79
N LEU A 107 2.12 -2.02 -22.61
CA LEU A 107 3.14 -1.93 -23.68
C LEU A 107 2.80 -2.78 -24.90
N LEU A 108 2.28 -4.00 -24.68
CA LEU A 108 1.83 -4.87 -25.76
C LEU A 108 0.66 -4.26 -26.53
N ILE A 109 -0.31 -3.68 -25.82
CA ILE A 109 -1.46 -3.00 -26.42
C ILE A 109 -1.02 -1.75 -27.18
N ASP A 110 -0.17 -0.90 -26.61
CA ASP A 110 0.33 0.31 -27.29
C ASP A 110 1.06 -0.04 -28.60
N SER A 111 1.92 -1.08 -28.59
CA SER A 111 2.60 -1.57 -29.79
C SER A 111 1.61 -2.07 -30.85
N GLN A 112 0.58 -2.81 -30.45
CA GLN A 112 -0.45 -3.31 -31.37
C GLN A 112 -1.28 -2.15 -31.96
N ILE A 113 -1.69 -1.19 -31.13
CA ILE A 113 -2.42 0.01 -31.57
C ILE A 113 -1.59 0.82 -32.56
N ALA A 114 -0.30 1.01 -32.29
CA ALA A 114 0.59 1.73 -33.21
C ALA A 114 0.61 1.08 -34.59
N SER A 115 0.64 -0.27 -34.66
CA SER A 115 0.54 -1.00 -35.93
C SER A 115 -0.81 -0.80 -36.62
N VAL A 116 -1.92 -0.86 -35.89
CA VAL A 116 -3.27 -0.65 -36.45
C VAL A 116 -3.42 0.78 -36.98
N VAL A 117 -3.00 1.78 -36.21
CA VAL A 117 -3.04 3.20 -36.59
C VAL A 117 -2.20 3.44 -37.85
N GLN A 118 -1.04 2.83 -37.96
CA GLN A 118 -0.20 2.94 -39.16
C GLN A 118 -0.88 2.34 -40.40
N SER A 119 -1.46 1.14 -40.29
CA SER A 119 -2.18 0.48 -41.40
C SER A 119 -3.41 1.29 -41.82
N LEU A 120 -4.21 1.79 -40.86
CA LEU A 120 -5.38 2.61 -41.15
C LEU A 120 -5.01 3.96 -41.79
N ASN A 121 -3.96 4.64 -41.31
CA ASN A 121 -3.48 5.87 -41.93
C ASN A 121 -3.08 5.66 -43.39
N TYR A 122 -2.38 4.56 -43.66
CA TYR A 122 -2.00 4.20 -45.03
C TYR A 122 -3.24 3.97 -45.91
N LEU A 123 -4.24 3.24 -45.40
CA LEU A 123 -5.50 3.00 -46.11
C LEU A 123 -6.26 4.30 -46.38
N ILE A 124 -6.50 5.13 -45.35
CA ILE A 124 -7.21 6.41 -45.45
C ILE A 124 -6.53 7.31 -46.48
N TYR A 125 -5.21 7.46 -46.42
CA TYR A 125 -4.44 8.25 -47.37
C TYR A 125 -4.65 7.79 -48.83
N LYS A 126 -4.73 6.47 -49.07
CA LYS A 126 -4.94 5.93 -50.42
C LYS A 126 -6.38 6.11 -50.90
N LEU A 127 -7.36 5.96 -50.01
CA LEU A 127 -8.78 6.15 -50.31
C LEU A 127 -9.09 7.61 -50.65
N ASP A 128 -8.54 8.57 -49.89
CA ASP A 128 -8.69 10.01 -50.16
C ASP A 128 -8.23 10.38 -51.57
N ARG A 129 -7.15 9.76 -52.06
CA ARG A 129 -6.65 9.99 -53.43
C ARG A 129 -7.60 9.48 -54.52
N LYS A 130 -8.49 8.53 -54.22
CA LYS A 130 -9.53 8.07 -55.15
C LYS A 130 -10.79 8.94 -55.16
N GLN A 131 -10.90 9.96 -54.29
CA GLN A 131 -12.11 10.81 -54.18
C GLN A 131 -13.40 9.97 -54.08
N THR A 132 -13.41 8.97 -53.20
CA THR A 132 -14.56 8.06 -53.09
C THR A 132 -15.69 8.71 -52.28
N ASP A 133 -16.94 8.58 -52.73
CA ASP A 133 -18.15 9.00 -51.98
C ASP A 133 -18.53 8.04 -50.82
N VAL A 134 -17.65 7.11 -50.46
CA VAL A 134 -17.93 6.11 -49.42
C VAL A 134 -17.88 6.77 -48.05
N ASP A 135 -18.94 6.60 -47.27
CA ASP A 135 -19.03 7.06 -45.88
C ASP A 135 -18.20 6.14 -44.98
N TYR A 136 -17.06 6.65 -44.51
CA TYR A 136 -16.17 5.96 -43.57
C TYR A 136 -16.37 6.45 -42.12
N GLY A 137 -17.54 7.00 -41.77
CA GLY A 137 -17.84 7.56 -40.45
C GLY A 137 -17.47 6.63 -39.29
N GLU A 138 -17.74 5.32 -39.43
CA GLU A 138 -17.38 4.30 -38.44
C GLU A 138 -15.86 4.08 -38.35
N VAL A 139 -15.14 4.04 -39.48
CA VAL A 139 -13.66 3.88 -39.49
C VAL A 139 -12.98 5.11 -38.90
N LYS A 140 -13.51 6.31 -39.18
CA LYS A 140 -13.02 7.56 -38.59
C LYS A 140 -13.25 7.59 -37.07
N THR A 141 -14.44 7.23 -36.61
CA THR A 141 -14.75 7.12 -35.18
C THR A 141 -13.83 6.12 -34.48
N PHE A 142 -13.62 4.96 -35.10
CA PHE A 142 -12.69 3.95 -34.61
C PHE A 142 -11.25 4.46 -34.52
N PHE A 143 -10.80 5.23 -35.51
CA PHE A 143 -9.47 5.84 -35.51
C PHE A 143 -9.29 6.86 -34.36
N GLU A 144 -10.30 7.68 -34.06
CA GLU A 144 -10.29 8.61 -32.92
C GLU A 144 -10.22 7.85 -31.58
N ILE A 145 -10.93 6.72 -31.47
CA ILE A 145 -10.87 5.83 -30.30
C ILE A 145 -9.48 5.20 -30.16
N LEU A 146 -8.88 4.71 -31.24
CA LEU A 146 -7.52 4.15 -31.22
C LEU A 146 -6.48 5.17 -30.76
N ASN A 147 -6.57 6.42 -31.22
CA ASN A 147 -5.67 7.48 -30.76
C ASN A 147 -5.87 7.81 -29.28
N SER A 148 -7.12 7.83 -28.82
CA SER A 148 -7.43 8.03 -27.39
C SER A 148 -6.85 6.91 -26.53
N LEU A 149 -7.03 5.66 -26.97
CA LEU A 149 -6.48 4.48 -26.29
C LEU A 149 -4.95 4.46 -26.32
N LYS A 150 -4.31 4.83 -27.44
CA LYS A 150 -2.86 4.98 -27.56
C LYS A 150 -2.31 5.99 -26.54
N ASN A 151 -2.96 7.14 -26.43
CA ASN A 151 -2.53 8.19 -25.50
C ASN A 151 -2.63 7.72 -24.04
N SER A 152 -3.72 7.04 -23.66
CA SER A 152 -3.87 6.53 -22.28
C SER A 152 -2.93 5.37 -21.97
N THR A 153 -2.76 4.44 -22.91
CA THR A 153 -1.85 3.29 -22.73
C THR A 153 -0.39 3.74 -22.70
N GLY A 154 0.05 4.64 -23.58
CA GLY A 154 1.39 5.23 -23.51
C GLY A 154 1.68 5.89 -22.17
N ALA A 155 0.73 6.69 -21.64
CA ALA A 155 0.87 7.31 -20.32
C ALA A 155 0.96 6.28 -19.18
N GLY A 156 0.12 5.23 -19.21
CA GLY A 156 0.13 4.16 -18.22
C GLY A 156 1.40 3.32 -18.25
N ALA A 157 1.90 2.97 -19.44
CA ALA A 157 3.15 2.24 -19.60
C ALA A 157 4.36 3.02 -19.05
N LEU A 158 4.44 4.31 -19.38
CA LEU A 158 5.55 5.17 -18.92
C LEU A 158 5.54 5.35 -17.40
N SER A 159 4.39 5.69 -16.81
CA SER A 159 4.27 5.94 -15.37
C SER A 159 4.49 4.66 -14.56
N CYS A 160 3.77 3.58 -14.85
CA CYS A 160 3.91 2.33 -14.09
C CYS A 160 5.29 1.66 -14.32
N GLY A 161 5.85 1.75 -15.54
CA GLY A 161 7.22 1.30 -15.81
C GLY A 161 8.28 2.11 -15.06
N SER A 162 8.08 3.42 -14.92
CA SER A 162 8.92 4.30 -14.11
C SER A 162 8.88 3.91 -12.63
N VAL A 163 7.69 3.62 -12.09
CA VAL A 163 7.52 3.12 -10.71
C VAL A 163 8.34 1.85 -10.48
N VAL A 164 8.21 0.85 -11.35
CA VAL A 164 8.97 -0.42 -11.27
C VAL A 164 10.48 -0.16 -11.25
N SER A 165 10.97 0.64 -12.21
CA SER A 165 12.39 0.95 -12.31
C SER A 165 12.92 1.70 -11.08
N ASN A 166 12.16 2.69 -10.59
CA ASN A 166 12.55 3.49 -9.44
C ASN A 166 12.52 2.69 -8.13
N ILE A 167 11.54 1.79 -7.94
CA ILE A 167 11.53 0.88 -6.78
C ILE A 167 12.76 -0.02 -6.79
N ASN A 168 13.04 -0.68 -7.92
CA ASN A 168 14.22 -1.56 -8.04
C ASN A 168 15.53 -0.81 -7.78
N TYR A 169 15.63 0.43 -8.28
CA TYR A 169 16.79 1.29 -8.02
C TYR A 169 16.88 1.70 -6.54
N LEU A 170 15.76 2.07 -5.92
CA LEU A 170 15.69 2.44 -4.51
C LEU A 170 16.07 1.27 -3.61
N GLU A 171 15.60 0.07 -3.91
CA GLU A 171 15.93 -1.13 -3.11
C GLU A 171 17.43 -1.41 -3.12
N LYS A 172 18.08 -1.19 -4.25
CA LYS A 172 19.52 -1.38 -4.43
C LYS A 172 20.37 -0.27 -3.80
N ASN A 173 19.97 0.99 -3.96
CA ASN A 173 20.82 2.15 -3.63
C ASN A 173 20.41 2.92 -2.38
N LYS A 174 19.20 2.70 -1.86
CA LYS A 174 18.65 3.39 -0.66
C LYS A 174 18.71 4.93 -0.77
N ASP A 175 18.44 5.46 -1.96
CA ASP A 175 18.54 6.88 -2.33
C ASP A 175 17.20 7.62 -2.27
N TYR A 176 17.14 8.74 -1.55
CA TYR A 176 15.91 9.54 -1.41
C TYR A 176 15.38 10.12 -2.72
N ALA A 177 16.24 10.67 -3.59
CA ALA A 177 15.76 11.33 -4.81
C ALA A 177 14.93 10.37 -5.68
N THR A 178 15.30 9.09 -5.63
CA THR A 178 14.53 8.01 -6.23
C THR A 178 13.21 7.74 -5.49
N ALA A 179 13.21 7.69 -4.15
CA ALA A 179 12.00 7.43 -3.36
C ALA A 179 10.89 8.48 -3.58
N TYR A 180 11.22 9.77 -3.65
CA TYR A 180 10.24 10.81 -3.96
C TYR A 180 9.62 10.62 -5.35
N ARG A 181 10.46 10.34 -6.36
CA ARG A 181 9.99 10.02 -7.71
C ARG A 181 9.09 8.79 -7.74
N VAL A 182 9.34 7.77 -6.92
CA VAL A 182 8.44 6.62 -6.82
C VAL A 182 7.04 7.07 -6.43
N ILE A 183 6.88 7.91 -5.40
CA ILE A 183 5.55 8.34 -4.92
C ILE A 183 4.81 9.11 -6.02
N GLU A 184 5.48 10.09 -6.65
CA GLU A 184 4.88 10.90 -7.72
C GLU A 184 4.47 10.05 -8.91
N GLU A 185 5.34 9.15 -9.35
CA GLU A 185 5.07 8.26 -10.49
C GLU A 185 4.02 7.19 -10.13
N TYR A 186 3.92 6.76 -8.86
CA TYR A 186 2.90 5.83 -8.40
C TYR A 186 1.53 6.50 -8.48
N GLU A 187 1.40 7.73 -8.00
CA GLU A 187 0.16 8.49 -8.13
C GLU A 187 -0.26 8.66 -9.60
N LYS A 188 0.70 9.01 -10.48
CA LYS A 188 0.46 9.06 -11.93
C LYS A 188 0.01 7.72 -12.49
N CYS A 189 0.70 6.63 -12.13
CA CYS A 189 0.34 5.27 -12.54
C CYS A 189 -1.11 4.95 -12.16
N ILE A 190 -1.51 5.16 -10.90
CA ILE A 190 -2.89 4.93 -10.46
C ILE A 190 -3.88 5.80 -11.24
N SER A 191 -3.58 7.08 -11.44
CA SER A 191 -4.47 8.00 -12.16
C SER A 191 -4.65 7.66 -13.65
N SER A 192 -3.68 6.95 -14.24
CA SER A 192 -3.71 6.54 -15.66
C SER A 192 -4.56 5.28 -15.92
N ILE A 193 -4.82 4.48 -14.89
CA ILE A 193 -5.49 3.18 -15.01
C ILE A 193 -6.94 3.35 -15.44
N GLU A 194 -7.71 4.20 -14.76
CA GLU A 194 -9.15 4.38 -15.05
C GLU A 194 -9.42 4.92 -16.46
N PRO A 195 -8.72 5.97 -16.94
CA PRO A 195 -8.82 6.39 -18.34
C PRO A 195 -8.46 5.26 -19.32
N THR A 196 -7.45 4.46 -19.00
CA THR A 196 -7.06 3.32 -19.84
C THR A 196 -8.16 2.26 -19.90
N LYS A 197 -8.75 1.87 -18.76
CA LYS A 197 -9.88 0.93 -18.71
C LYS A 197 -11.10 1.47 -19.47
N SER A 198 -11.44 2.74 -19.27
CA SER A 198 -12.56 3.38 -19.99
C SER A 198 -12.35 3.40 -21.50
N ASN A 199 -11.15 3.78 -21.96
CA ASN A 199 -10.81 3.77 -23.38
C ASN A 199 -10.77 2.34 -23.95
N LEU A 200 -10.37 1.35 -23.15
CA LEU A 200 -10.35 -0.06 -23.52
C LEU A 200 -11.77 -0.58 -23.76
N GLU A 201 -12.70 -0.29 -22.86
CA GLU A 201 -14.11 -0.63 -23.02
C GLU A 201 -14.72 0.06 -24.25
N ASN A 202 -14.39 1.34 -24.45
CA ASN A 202 -14.83 2.07 -25.63
C ASN A 202 -14.27 1.44 -26.92
N PHE A 203 -13.01 1.00 -26.91
CA PHE A 203 -12.42 0.25 -28.01
C PHE A 203 -13.14 -1.08 -28.28
N LYS A 204 -13.39 -1.91 -27.25
CA LYS A 204 -14.09 -3.19 -27.39
C LYS A 204 -15.47 -3.03 -28.02
N LYS A 205 -16.17 -1.94 -27.68
CA LYS A 205 -17.49 -1.62 -28.24
C LYS A 205 -17.46 -1.31 -29.74
N HIS A 206 -16.38 -0.68 -30.25
CA HIS A 206 -16.33 -0.16 -31.62
C HIS A 206 -15.45 -0.98 -32.58
N VAL A 207 -14.57 -1.85 -32.06
CA VAL A 207 -13.69 -2.67 -32.91
C VAL A 207 -14.47 -3.66 -33.79
N GLY A 208 -15.61 -4.19 -33.32
CA GLY A 208 -16.49 -5.06 -34.10
C GLY A 208 -17.08 -4.35 -35.33
N PRO A 209 -17.90 -3.30 -35.13
CA PRO A 209 -18.47 -2.51 -36.23
C PRO A 209 -17.42 -1.98 -37.22
N ALA A 210 -16.25 -1.55 -36.73
CA ALA A 210 -15.16 -1.09 -37.60
C ALA A 210 -14.59 -2.22 -38.46
N SER A 211 -14.36 -3.40 -37.88
CA SER A 211 -13.91 -4.59 -38.64
C SER A 211 -14.95 -5.01 -39.68
N GLU A 212 -16.24 -5.00 -39.35
CA GLU A 212 -17.33 -5.28 -40.30
C GLU A 212 -17.36 -4.27 -41.45
N THR A 213 -17.16 -2.98 -41.17
CA THR A 213 -17.12 -1.93 -42.19
C THR A 213 -15.94 -2.11 -43.14
N LEU A 214 -14.75 -2.44 -42.61
CA LEU A 214 -13.56 -2.73 -43.42
C LEU A 214 -13.75 -3.98 -44.31
N ASN A 215 -14.52 -4.96 -43.84
CA ASN A 215 -14.88 -6.16 -44.59
C ASN A 215 -16.12 -5.98 -45.50
N SER A 216 -16.69 -4.79 -45.59
CA SER A 216 -17.91 -4.57 -46.36
C SER A 216 -17.67 -4.76 -47.86
N PRO A 217 -18.66 -5.29 -48.62
CA PRO A 217 -18.55 -5.41 -50.07
C PRO A 217 -18.22 -4.10 -50.78
N GLU A 218 -18.69 -2.97 -50.25
CA GLU A 218 -18.45 -1.63 -50.76
C GLU A 218 -16.98 -1.24 -50.69
N VAL A 219 -16.33 -1.48 -49.55
CA VAL A 219 -14.90 -1.22 -49.34
C VAL A 219 -14.05 -2.20 -50.15
N LEU A 220 -14.42 -3.48 -50.17
CA LEU A 220 -13.74 -4.50 -50.97
C LEU A 220 -13.81 -4.21 -52.47
N LYS A 221 -14.93 -3.69 -52.99
CA LYS A 221 -15.06 -3.29 -54.41
C LYS A 221 -14.05 -2.21 -54.82
N LEU A 222 -13.69 -1.30 -53.92
CA LEU A 222 -12.66 -0.29 -54.18
C LEU A 222 -11.26 -0.91 -54.31
N ALA A 223 -11.00 -1.98 -53.55
CA ALA A 223 -9.76 -2.74 -53.58
C ALA A 223 -9.64 -3.65 -54.82
N LEU A 224 -10.76 -4.09 -55.40
CA LEU A 224 -10.80 -5.03 -56.54
C LEU A 224 -10.57 -4.40 -57.93
N GLY A 225 -10.25 -3.10 -58.01
CA GLY A 225 -9.89 -2.46 -59.28
C GLY A 225 -8.57 -2.98 -59.86
N ASN A 226 -8.43 -2.95 -61.20
CA ASN A 226 -7.23 -3.42 -61.90
C ASN A 226 -6.09 -2.38 -61.99
N ASP A 227 -6.23 -1.22 -61.36
CA ASP A 227 -5.19 -0.18 -61.34
C ASP A 227 -4.22 -0.38 -60.17
N ASN A 228 -3.02 0.21 -60.28
CA ASN A 228 -1.99 0.11 -59.23
C ASN A 228 -2.49 0.64 -57.86
N LEU A 229 -3.37 1.64 -57.87
CA LEU A 229 -3.92 2.24 -56.67
C LEU A 229 -4.87 1.28 -55.95
N SER A 230 -5.71 0.55 -56.68
CA SER A 230 -6.59 -0.51 -56.13
C SER A 230 -5.79 -1.68 -55.56
N ARG A 231 -4.70 -2.09 -56.20
CA ARG A 231 -3.78 -3.10 -55.62
C ARG A 231 -3.15 -2.62 -54.31
N GLU A 232 -2.73 -1.36 -54.25
CA GLU A 232 -2.19 -0.76 -53.02
C GLU A 232 -3.26 -0.65 -51.91
N ILE A 233 -4.50 -0.31 -52.27
CA ILE A 233 -5.66 -0.29 -51.35
C ILE A 233 -5.93 -1.69 -50.80
N SER A 234 -5.92 -2.73 -51.64
CA SER A 234 -6.11 -4.12 -51.21
C SER A 234 -5.06 -4.56 -50.18
N LEU A 235 -3.78 -4.25 -50.42
CA LEU A 235 -2.70 -4.56 -49.47
C LEU A 235 -2.84 -3.80 -48.15
N GLY A 236 -3.26 -2.52 -48.21
CA GLY A 236 -3.52 -1.72 -47.01
C GLY A 236 -4.73 -2.22 -46.22
N LEU A 237 -5.77 -2.69 -46.91
CA LEU A 237 -6.98 -3.22 -46.32
C LEU A 237 -6.73 -4.56 -45.63
N ASP A 238 -6.09 -5.52 -46.32
CA ASP A 238 -5.72 -6.83 -45.76
C ASP A 238 -4.85 -6.67 -44.51
N SER A 239 -3.85 -5.78 -44.58
CA SER A 239 -2.99 -5.46 -43.44
C SER A 239 -3.80 -4.87 -42.28
N SER A 240 -4.72 -3.94 -42.54
CA SER A 240 -5.54 -3.31 -41.51
C SER A 240 -6.46 -4.32 -40.83
N ILE A 241 -7.15 -5.17 -41.59
CA ILE A 241 -8.04 -6.21 -41.06
C ILE A 241 -7.26 -7.18 -40.16
N GLN A 242 -6.11 -7.69 -40.63
CA GLN A 242 -5.28 -8.60 -39.84
C GLN A 242 -4.81 -8.00 -38.52
N GLN A 243 -4.42 -6.71 -38.51
CA GLN A 243 -3.96 -6.06 -37.28
C GLN A 243 -5.12 -5.77 -36.32
N VAL A 244 -6.28 -5.36 -36.85
CA VAL A 244 -7.49 -5.14 -36.03
C VAL A 244 -7.95 -6.45 -35.39
N ASP A 245 -7.99 -7.55 -36.15
CA ASP A 245 -8.38 -8.86 -35.62
C ASP A 245 -7.37 -9.40 -34.60
N LYS A 246 -6.07 -9.16 -34.83
CA LYS A 246 -5.03 -9.53 -33.86
C LYS A 246 -5.18 -8.76 -32.55
N LEU A 247 -5.44 -7.46 -32.61
CA LEU A 247 -5.67 -6.63 -31.42
C LEU A 247 -6.96 -7.06 -30.72
N LYS A 248 -8.06 -7.25 -31.46
CA LYS A 248 -9.37 -7.68 -30.93
C LYS A 248 -9.28 -8.99 -30.14
N ASN A 249 -8.46 -9.94 -30.60
CA ASN A 249 -8.30 -11.25 -29.98
C ASN A 249 -7.07 -11.33 -29.06
N SER A 250 -6.50 -10.20 -28.67
CA SER A 250 -5.31 -10.15 -27.82
C SER A 250 -5.67 -10.48 -26.38
N SER A 251 -5.07 -11.54 -25.82
CA SER A 251 -5.22 -11.90 -24.39
C SER A 251 -4.71 -10.80 -23.44
N SER A 252 -3.91 -9.86 -23.93
CA SER A 252 -3.48 -8.70 -23.14
C SER A 252 -4.65 -7.75 -22.81
N LEU A 253 -5.71 -7.72 -23.62
CA LEU A 253 -6.91 -6.92 -23.32
C LEU A 253 -7.63 -7.48 -22.10
N GLU A 254 -7.77 -8.80 -22.00
CA GLU A 254 -8.40 -9.50 -20.87
C GLU A 254 -7.57 -9.31 -19.59
N SER A 255 -6.24 -9.35 -19.71
CA SER A 255 -5.36 -9.17 -18.55
C SER A 255 -5.53 -7.81 -17.84
N ILE A 256 -5.91 -6.74 -18.56
CA ILE A 256 -6.16 -5.42 -17.96
C ILE A 256 -7.49 -5.37 -17.20
N ASP A 257 -8.49 -6.15 -17.63
CA ASP A 257 -9.76 -6.23 -16.91
C ASP A 257 -9.57 -6.97 -15.59
N ASP A 258 -8.81 -8.07 -15.63
CA ASP A 258 -8.51 -8.94 -14.49
C ASP A 258 -7.52 -8.32 -13.48
N LEU A 259 -6.91 -7.20 -13.85
CA LEU A 259 -5.95 -6.50 -13.02
C LEU A 259 -6.64 -5.90 -11.78
N ASP A 260 -6.24 -6.38 -10.60
CA ASP A 260 -6.70 -5.89 -9.31
C ASP A 260 -6.08 -4.52 -9.00
N THR A 261 -6.72 -3.48 -9.54
CA THR A 261 -6.37 -2.08 -9.29
C THR A 261 -6.56 -1.68 -7.82
N GLY A 262 -7.34 -2.47 -7.07
CA GLY A 262 -7.52 -2.32 -5.63
C GLY A 262 -6.24 -2.58 -4.86
N ILE A 263 -5.42 -3.56 -5.27
CA ILE A 263 -4.10 -3.82 -4.66
C ILE A 263 -3.18 -2.61 -4.84
N LEU A 264 -3.10 -2.07 -6.07
CA LEU A 264 -2.24 -0.92 -6.36
C LEU A 264 -2.63 0.31 -5.54
N LYS A 265 -3.94 0.61 -5.47
CA LYS A 265 -4.46 1.74 -4.72
C LYS A 265 -4.22 1.59 -3.21
N LYS A 266 -4.55 0.42 -2.64
CA LYS A 266 -4.31 0.14 -1.21
C LYS A 266 -2.84 0.23 -0.84
N SER A 267 -1.95 -0.25 -1.72
CA SER A 267 -0.51 -0.18 -1.49
C SER A 267 -0.01 1.26 -1.46
N TYR A 268 -0.43 2.11 -2.41
CA TYR A 268 -0.13 3.54 -2.40
C TYR A 268 -0.67 4.26 -1.16
N GLU A 269 -1.94 4.03 -0.80
CA GLU A 269 -2.56 4.62 0.39
C GLU A 269 -1.83 4.20 1.68
N LYS A 270 -1.39 2.94 1.76
CA LYS A 270 -0.58 2.44 2.88
C LYS A 270 0.79 3.11 2.97
N ILE A 271 1.46 3.33 1.83
CA ILE A 271 2.74 4.05 1.79
C ILE A 271 2.53 5.50 2.26
N LYS A 272 1.53 6.19 1.69
CA LYS A 272 1.24 7.59 2.00
C LYS A 272 0.86 7.80 3.48
N SER A 273 -0.09 7.02 3.98
CA SER A 273 -0.48 7.07 5.40
C SER A 273 0.66 6.69 6.35
N GLY A 274 1.55 5.77 5.95
CA GLY A 274 2.74 5.43 6.70
C GLY A 274 3.76 6.56 6.79
N ILE A 275 3.93 7.34 5.70
CA ILE A 275 4.76 8.54 5.66
C ILE A 275 4.14 9.62 6.55
N ASP A 276 2.86 9.95 6.35
CA ASP A 276 2.17 10.99 7.12
C ASP A 276 2.21 10.69 8.63
N SER A 277 2.00 9.42 9.01
CA SER A 277 2.06 8.99 10.41
C SER A 277 3.47 9.10 11.02
N GLU A 278 4.53 8.86 10.23
CA GLU A 278 5.90 8.97 10.72
C GLU A 278 6.39 10.40 10.80
N ILE A 279 5.98 11.27 9.87
CA ILE A 279 6.24 12.71 9.93
C ILE A 279 5.61 13.28 11.20
N ALA A 280 4.34 12.98 11.47
CA ALA A 280 3.69 13.39 12.72
C ALA A 280 4.40 12.83 13.97
N GLY A 281 4.87 11.57 13.90
CA GLY A 281 5.66 10.94 14.95
C GLY A 281 7.03 11.61 15.17
N PHE A 282 7.63 12.16 14.13
CA PHE A 282 8.89 12.90 14.18
C PHE A 282 8.69 14.31 14.75
N GLU A 283 7.71 15.07 14.22
CA GLU A 283 7.36 16.42 14.69
C GLU A 283 7.08 16.43 16.20
N THR A 284 6.32 15.44 16.70
CA THR A 284 6.02 15.31 18.13
C THR A 284 7.25 15.06 19.02
N ARG A 285 8.38 14.62 18.46
CA ARG A 285 9.66 14.47 19.19
C ARG A 285 10.59 15.67 19.07
N ILE A 286 10.40 16.54 18.08
CA ILE A 286 11.10 17.84 18.03
C ILE A 286 10.43 18.79 19.02
N ASP A 287 9.12 18.94 18.89
CA ASP A 287 8.33 19.81 19.77
C ASP A 287 7.31 18.99 20.57
N PRO A 288 7.62 18.63 21.83
CA PRO A 288 6.69 17.90 22.68
C PRO A 288 5.58 18.80 23.24
N GLN A 289 5.61 20.13 23.04
CA GLN A 289 4.63 21.05 23.64
C GLN A 289 3.15 20.69 23.35
N PRO A 290 2.75 20.30 22.13
CA PRO A 290 1.37 19.91 21.86
C PRO A 290 0.92 18.68 22.68
N ARG A 291 1.81 17.71 22.91
CA ARG A 291 1.53 16.54 23.76
C ARG A 291 1.54 16.90 25.24
N ILE A 292 2.48 17.73 25.68
CA ILE A 292 2.52 18.23 27.07
C ILE A 292 1.24 18.98 27.40
N LEU A 293 0.76 19.86 26.50
CA LEU A 293 -0.52 20.56 26.64
C LEU A 293 -1.71 19.58 26.69
N THR A 294 -1.69 18.53 25.88
CA THR A 294 -2.72 17.48 25.89
C THR A 294 -2.73 16.71 27.23
N ILE A 295 -1.56 16.29 27.72
CA ILE A 295 -1.41 15.58 29.00
C ILE A 295 -1.82 16.48 30.17
N ILE A 296 -1.38 17.74 30.17
CA ILE A 296 -1.79 18.75 31.16
C ILE A 296 -3.31 18.94 31.10
N GLY A 297 -3.92 19.02 29.91
CA GLY A 297 -5.36 19.09 29.73
C GLY A 297 -6.11 17.91 30.36
N ILE A 298 -5.63 16.69 30.12
CA ILE A 298 -6.19 15.45 30.72
C ILE A 298 -6.03 15.47 32.24
N LEU A 299 -4.86 15.84 32.76
CA LEU A 299 -4.61 15.96 34.20
C LEU A 299 -5.51 17.00 34.87
N ILE A 300 -5.70 18.15 34.25
CA ILE A 300 -6.62 19.20 34.74
C ILE A 300 -8.05 18.65 34.79
N LEU A 301 -8.52 17.94 33.76
CA LEU A 301 -9.84 17.32 33.74
C LEU A 301 -10.01 16.28 34.86
N LEU A 302 -9.00 15.45 35.11
CA LEU A 302 -9.00 14.48 36.20
C LEU A 302 -9.03 15.17 37.58
N ILE A 303 -8.23 16.21 37.79
CA ILE A 303 -8.22 16.99 39.04
C ILE A 303 -9.58 17.65 39.28
N ILE A 304 -10.18 18.24 38.25
CA ILE A 304 -11.54 18.82 38.32
C ILE A 304 -12.55 17.74 38.71
N GLY A 305 -12.50 16.57 38.08
CA GLY A 305 -13.37 15.43 38.42
C GLY A 305 -13.25 15.00 39.88
N VAL A 306 -12.03 14.92 40.42
CA VAL A 306 -11.77 14.59 41.82
C VAL A 306 -12.29 15.70 42.75
N ILE A 307 -12.06 16.97 42.45
CA ILE A 307 -12.56 18.10 43.25
C ILE A 307 -14.09 18.09 43.30
N VAL A 308 -14.76 17.89 42.16
CA VAL A 308 -16.22 17.78 42.08
C VAL A 308 -16.72 16.61 42.94
N ALA A 309 -16.11 15.43 42.82
CA ALA A 309 -16.46 14.26 43.62
C ALA A 309 -16.29 14.52 45.15
N LEU A 310 -15.22 15.21 45.55
CA LEU A 310 -14.97 15.58 46.94
C LEU A 310 -15.98 16.62 47.46
N ILE A 311 -16.35 17.61 46.65
CA ILE A 311 -17.37 18.61 47.02
C ILE A 311 -18.73 17.95 47.22
N VAL A 312 -19.13 17.05 46.31
CA VAL A 312 -20.35 16.26 46.41
C VAL A 312 -20.36 15.45 47.72
N LYS A 313 -19.28 14.70 47.98
CA LYS A 313 -19.13 13.89 49.20
C LYS A 313 -19.20 14.74 50.47
N LYS A 314 -18.54 15.90 50.49
CA LYS A 314 -18.46 16.79 51.67
C LYS A 314 -19.79 17.48 51.98
N LYS A 315 -20.58 17.85 50.96
CA LYS A 315 -21.85 18.55 51.18
C LYS A 315 -22.97 17.64 51.70
N GLY A 316 -22.72 16.35 51.93
CA GLY A 316 -23.76 15.40 52.30
C GLY A 316 -24.89 15.39 51.27
N ILE A 317 -24.58 15.82 50.04
CA ILE A 317 -25.46 15.63 48.90
C ILE A 317 -25.35 14.13 48.69
N GLU A 318 -26.23 13.37 49.33
CA GLU A 318 -26.73 12.16 48.71
C GLU A 318 -27.08 12.60 47.31
N ILE A 319 -26.24 12.21 46.35
CA ILE A 319 -26.66 12.14 44.97
C ILE A 319 -27.79 11.12 45.02
N LYS A 320 -29.00 11.56 45.41
CA LYS A 320 -30.24 10.87 45.13
C LYS A 320 -30.13 10.56 43.67
N ASP A 321 -29.93 9.28 43.37
CA ASP A 321 -29.60 8.73 42.07
C ASP A 321 -29.60 9.81 41.01
N PHE A 322 -28.41 10.33 40.65
CA PHE A 322 -28.26 10.95 39.36
C PHE A 322 -28.53 9.81 38.37
N LYS A 323 -29.82 9.52 38.17
CA LYS A 323 -30.37 9.13 36.90
C LYS A 323 -29.94 10.27 36.01
N PHE A 324 -28.73 10.14 35.46
CA PHE A 324 -28.55 10.38 34.06
C PHE A 324 -29.82 9.84 33.43
N ARG A 325 -30.70 10.75 33.01
CA ARG A 325 -31.49 10.49 31.83
C ARG A 325 -30.43 10.05 30.84
N LYS A 326 -30.27 8.74 30.70
CA LYS A 326 -29.86 8.13 29.45
C LYS A 326 -30.92 8.64 28.48
N GLU A 327 -30.67 9.86 28.00
CA GLU A 327 -30.89 10.17 26.62
C GLU A 327 -30.45 8.92 25.90
N LYS A 328 -31.38 8.36 25.16
CA LYS A 328 -31.28 7.11 24.45
C LYS A 328 -30.12 7.32 23.48
N GLU A 329 -28.89 7.17 23.98
CA GLU A 329 -27.71 6.85 23.22
C GLU A 329 -28.22 5.67 22.42
N SER A 330 -28.47 5.92 21.14
CA SER A 330 -28.33 4.87 20.17
C SER A 330 -26.99 4.25 20.53
N LYS A 331 -27.02 3.10 21.21
CA LYS A 331 -25.88 2.22 21.34
C LYS A 331 -25.47 1.99 19.89
N VAL A 332 -24.59 2.84 19.38
CA VAL A 332 -23.81 2.53 18.21
C VAL A 332 -22.87 1.49 18.77
N THR A 333 -23.33 0.25 18.73
CA THR A 333 -22.49 -0.91 18.93
C THR A 333 -21.43 -0.77 17.85
N SER A 334 -20.24 -0.29 18.22
CA SER A 334 -19.11 -0.27 17.31
C SER A 334 -18.61 -1.70 17.19
N PHE A 335 -18.31 -2.10 15.95
CA PHE A 335 -17.86 -3.45 15.63
C PHE A 335 -16.39 -3.40 15.20
N GLY A 336 -15.67 -4.49 15.47
CA GLY A 336 -14.31 -4.70 15.02
C GLY A 336 -14.09 -6.14 14.58
N ASP A 337 -13.10 -6.34 13.72
CA ASP A 337 -12.58 -7.65 13.33
C ASP A 337 -11.34 -7.95 14.20
N LEU A 338 -11.21 -9.18 14.67
CA LEU A 338 -10.06 -9.65 15.44
C LEU A 338 -9.37 -10.80 14.70
N THR A 339 -8.10 -10.60 14.37
CA THR A 339 -7.21 -11.66 13.87
C THR A 339 -6.34 -12.18 15.01
N ILE A 340 -6.47 -13.47 15.33
CA ILE A 340 -5.69 -14.16 16.36
C ILE A 340 -4.66 -15.04 15.67
N VAL A 341 -3.40 -14.87 16.04
CA VAL A 341 -2.28 -15.65 15.51
C VAL A 341 -1.70 -16.51 16.63
N VAL A 342 -1.67 -17.82 16.46
CA VAL A 342 -1.20 -18.76 17.49
C VAL A 342 0.08 -19.45 17.03
N THR A 343 1.15 -19.36 17.83
CA THR A 343 2.46 -19.95 17.52
C THR A 343 2.99 -20.80 18.67
N GLU A 344 3.86 -21.77 18.38
CA GLU A 344 4.54 -22.58 19.39
C GLU A 344 5.73 -21.80 20.00
N SER A 345 5.85 -21.76 21.32
CA SER A 345 6.85 -20.97 22.06
C SER A 345 8.31 -21.17 21.65
N LYS A 346 8.70 -22.41 21.31
CA LYS A 346 10.11 -22.74 21.00
C LYS A 346 10.45 -22.57 19.53
N THR A 347 9.60 -23.06 18.64
CA THR A 347 9.88 -23.07 17.20
C THR A 347 9.33 -21.85 16.49
N ARG A 348 8.38 -21.14 17.11
CA ARG A 348 7.54 -20.11 16.47
C ARG A 348 6.72 -20.63 15.29
N ASP A 349 6.60 -21.95 15.16
CA ASP A 349 5.76 -22.57 14.14
C ASP A 349 4.29 -22.25 14.41
N PRO A 350 3.47 -22.08 13.35
CA PRO A 350 2.04 -21.87 13.51
C PRO A 350 1.37 -23.08 14.17
N VAL A 351 0.46 -22.82 15.12
CA VAL A 351 -0.33 -23.88 15.75
C VAL A 351 -1.66 -24.01 15.00
N GLU A 352 -1.75 -25.03 14.15
CA GLU A 352 -2.97 -25.35 13.41
C GLU A 352 -4.05 -25.99 14.30
N ASN A 353 -5.32 -25.77 13.94
CA ASN A 353 -6.49 -26.37 14.59
C ASN A 353 -6.59 -26.13 16.12
N ALA A 354 -5.99 -25.06 16.64
CA ALA A 354 -6.19 -24.62 18.02
C ALA A 354 -7.61 -24.06 18.16
N GLY A 355 -8.42 -24.62 19.06
CA GLY A 355 -9.76 -24.14 19.36
C GLY A 355 -9.70 -22.91 20.26
N ILE A 356 -10.37 -21.84 19.86
CA ILE A 356 -10.39 -20.56 20.56
C ILE A 356 -11.83 -20.23 20.94
N SER A 357 -12.05 -19.84 22.18
CA SER A 357 -13.34 -19.35 22.70
C SER A 357 -13.13 -18.00 23.37
N LEU A 358 -13.84 -16.97 22.92
CA LEU A 358 -13.85 -15.65 23.53
C LEU A 358 -15.22 -15.35 24.12
N VAL A 359 -15.24 -14.74 25.32
CA VAL A 359 -16.45 -14.29 25.98
C VAL A 359 -16.32 -12.80 26.32
N ASN A 360 -17.21 -11.97 25.78
CA ASN A 360 -17.20 -10.53 26.07
C ASN A 360 -17.49 -10.31 27.55
N SER A 361 -16.61 -9.62 28.27
CA SER A 361 -16.71 -9.47 29.72
C SER A 361 -17.99 -8.71 30.15
N LYS A 362 -18.53 -7.84 29.28
CA LYS A 362 -19.71 -7.01 29.54
C LYS A 362 -21.00 -7.62 28.99
N THR A 363 -21.04 -7.99 27.71
CA THR A 363 -22.26 -8.48 27.06
C THR A 363 -22.48 -9.97 27.24
N LYS A 364 -21.43 -10.72 27.59
CA LYS A 364 -21.39 -12.18 27.66
C LYS A 364 -21.61 -12.87 26.31
N ASP A 365 -21.49 -12.14 25.21
CA ASP A 365 -21.49 -12.73 23.87
C ASP A 365 -20.28 -13.61 23.66
N LYS A 366 -20.49 -14.75 22.99
CA LYS A 366 -19.49 -15.80 22.82
C LYS A 366 -19.12 -15.93 21.35
N TYR A 367 -17.82 -15.99 21.09
CA TYR A 367 -17.25 -16.22 19.77
C TYR A 367 -16.32 -17.43 19.84
N GLU A 368 -16.44 -18.35 18.88
CA GLU A 368 -15.63 -19.56 18.84
C GLU A 368 -15.09 -19.81 17.43
N GLY A 369 -13.89 -20.39 17.35
CA GLY A 369 -13.28 -20.75 16.08
C GLY A 369 -12.08 -21.68 16.25
N LYS A 370 -11.46 -22.06 15.14
CA LYS A 370 -10.20 -22.81 15.12
C LYS A 370 -9.20 -22.14 14.20
N THR A 371 -7.93 -22.18 14.56
CA THR A 371 -6.86 -21.69 13.69
C THR A 371 -6.71 -22.53 12.43
N ASP A 372 -6.40 -21.87 11.32
CA ASP A 372 -6.13 -22.46 10.01
C ASP A 372 -4.72 -23.10 9.90
N GLY A 373 -4.34 -23.51 8.69
CA GLY A 373 -3.03 -24.11 8.38
C GLY A 373 -1.82 -23.19 8.56
N ILE A 374 -2.03 -21.90 8.81
CA ILE A 374 -0.97 -20.93 9.11
C ILE A 374 -1.12 -20.35 10.53
N GLY A 375 -1.94 -20.97 11.37
CA GLY A 375 -2.10 -20.59 12.77
C GLY A 375 -2.97 -19.35 13.00
N ASN A 376 -3.77 -18.94 12.00
CA ASN A 376 -4.61 -17.75 12.09
C ASN A 376 -6.09 -18.11 12.33
N LEU A 377 -6.78 -17.29 13.12
CA LEU A 377 -8.24 -17.26 13.21
C LEU A 377 -8.72 -15.81 13.05
N ILE A 378 -9.71 -15.58 12.18
CA ILE A 378 -10.32 -14.27 12.00
C ILE A 378 -11.77 -14.34 12.50
N LEU A 379 -12.11 -13.50 13.47
CA LEU A 379 -13.45 -13.31 13.98
C LEU A 379 -13.93 -11.92 13.57
N ARG A 380 -15.07 -11.86 12.88
CA ARG A 380 -15.59 -10.62 12.28
C ARG A 380 -16.78 -10.10 13.06
N ASP A 381 -17.05 -8.80 12.90
CA ASP A 381 -18.21 -8.14 13.47
C ASP A 381 -18.35 -8.37 14.98
N MET A 382 -17.21 -8.36 15.68
CA MET A 382 -17.16 -8.47 17.13
C MET A 382 -17.55 -7.13 17.76
N ILE A 383 -18.37 -7.16 18.79
CA ILE A 383 -18.71 -5.95 19.54
C ILE A 383 -17.45 -5.41 20.23
N ALA A 384 -17.15 -4.12 20.03
CA ALA A 384 -15.99 -3.52 20.67
C ALA A 384 -16.06 -3.65 22.20
N GLY A 385 -14.96 -4.06 22.82
CA GLY A 385 -14.84 -4.28 24.26
C GLY A 385 -13.83 -5.36 24.63
N ASP A 386 -13.79 -5.67 25.92
CA ASP A 386 -12.86 -6.63 26.51
C ASP A 386 -13.45 -8.04 26.51
N TYR A 387 -12.59 -9.02 26.24
CA TYR A 387 -12.92 -10.43 26.08
C TYR A 387 -11.97 -11.29 26.91
N GLU A 388 -12.53 -12.28 27.60
CA GLU A 388 -11.79 -13.40 28.17
C GLU A 388 -11.64 -14.47 27.08
N MET A 389 -10.41 -14.83 26.74
CA MET A 389 -10.08 -15.79 25.69
C MET A 389 -9.45 -17.07 26.27
N GLU A 390 -10.01 -18.21 25.91
CA GLU A 390 -9.48 -19.55 26.20
C GLU A 390 -9.01 -20.21 24.89
N ILE A 391 -7.79 -20.75 24.88
CA ILE A 391 -7.20 -21.42 23.73
C ILE A 391 -6.80 -22.85 24.09
N LYS A 392 -7.32 -23.82 23.32
CA LYS A 392 -7.12 -25.25 23.52
C LYS A 392 -6.50 -25.89 22.28
N SER A 393 -5.44 -26.65 22.47
CA SER A 393 -4.84 -27.50 21.44
C SER A 393 -4.56 -28.89 22.01
N SER A 394 -4.64 -29.92 21.17
CA SER A 394 -4.35 -31.29 21.61
C SER A 394 -2.90 -31.46 22.07
N LYS A 395 -1.97 -30.76 21.40
CA LYS A 395 -0.51 -30.85 21.60
C LYS A 395 0.07 -29.81 22.56
N HIS A 396 -0.70 -28.83 23.00
CA HIS A 396 -0.21 -27.69 23.79
C HIS A 396 -1.01 -27.49 25.07
N GLU A 397 -0.38 -26.93 26.09
CA GLU A 397 -1.03 -26.48 27.33
C GLU A 397 -2.18 -25.50 26.99
N THR A 398 -3.28 -25.55 27.74
CA THR A 398 -4.40 -24.60 27.59
C THR A 398 -3.96 -23.24 28.11
N GLU A 399 -4.22 -22.18 27.34
CA GLU A 399 -3.92 -20.80 27.72
C GLU A 399 -5.21 -20.01 27.93
N ASN A 400 -5.24 -19.16 28.95
CA ASN A 400 -6.30 -18.18 29.18
C ASN A 400 -5.69 -16.79 29.21
N THR A 401 -6.26 -15.85 28.47
CA THR A 401 -5.74 -14.48 28.37
C THR A 401 -6.87 -13.50 28.08
N ASP A 402 -6.65 -12.22 28.37
CA ASP A 402 -7.59 -11.16 28.06
C ASP A 402 -7.21 -10.47 26.76
N VAL A 403 -8.20 -10.09 25.97
CA VAL A 403 -8.04 -9.41 24.68
C VAL A 403 -9.05 -8.28 24.60
N SER A 404 -8.63 -7.11 24.13
CA SER A 404 -9.54 -6.01 23.83
C SER A 404 -9.74 -5.89 22.32
N VAL A 405 -10.98 -5.64 21.92
CA VAL A 405 -11.38 -5.40 20.53
C VAL A 405 -11.82 -3.95 20.42
N ASP A 406 -11.04 -3.15 19.71
CA ASP A 406 -11.41 -1.78 19.34
C ASP A 406 -12.21 -1.76 18.02
N PRO A 407 -12.93 -0.67 17.71
CA PRO A 407 -13.55 -0.52 16.39
C PRO A 407 -12.50 -0.62 15.26
N GLY A 408 -12.79 -1.37 14.20
CA GLY A 408 -11.87 -1.57 13.07
C GLY A 408 -11.13 -2.91 13.09
N ILE A 409 -9.85 -2.93 12.70
CA ILE A 409 -9.07 -4.18 12.53
C ILE A 409 -8.09 -4.34 13.69
N ASN A 410 -8.23 -5.44 14.43
CA ASN A 410 -7.42 -5.77 15.60
C ASN A 410 -6.60 -7.04 15.34
N ARG A 411 -5.43 -7.14 15.99
CA ARG A 411 -4.57 -8.33 15.91
C ARG A 411 -4.02 -8.69 17.28
N SER A 412 -4.13 -9.97 17.65
CA SER A 412 -3.54 -10.53 18.86
C SER A 412 -2.64 -11.71 18.51
N MET A 413 -1.46 -11.78 19.13
CA MET A 413 -0.50 -12.87 18.93
C MET A 413 -0.34 -13.66 20.22
N ILE A 414 -0.67 -14.95 20.16
CA ILE A 414 -0.61 -15.86 21.30
C ILE A 414 0.44 -16.92 21.08
N VAL A 415 1.16 -17.25 22.14
CA VAL A 415 2.25 -18.20 22.12
C VAL A 415 1.91 -19.35 23.05
N LEU A 416 1.72 -20.55 22.48
CA LEU A 416 1.41 -21.74 23.27
C LEU A 416 2.66 -22.54 23.61
N LYS A 417 2.62 -23.15 24.79
CA LYS A 417 3.67 -24.06 25.24
C LYS A 417 3.27 -25.51 24.96
N ARG A 418 4.16 -26.27 24.34
CA ARG A 418 3.95 -27.70 24.05
C ARG A 418 3.94 -28.51 25.35
N LYS A 419 3.03 -29.49 25.44
CA LYS A 419 2.89 -30.40 26.60
C LYS A 419 4.10 -31.30 26.80
#